data_AF-A0A814C5H3-F1
#
_entry.id   AF-A0A814C5H3-F1
#
_cell.length_a   1.000
_cell.length_b   1.000
_cell.length_c   1.000
_cell.angle_alpha   90.00
_cell.angle_beta   90.00
_cell.angle_gamma   90.00
#
_symmetry.space_group_name_H-M   'P 1'
#
loop_
_entity.id
_entity.type
_entity.pdbx_description
1 polymer ?
#
loop_
_entity_poly.entity_id
_entity_poly.type
_entity_poly.pdbx_seq_one_letter_code
_entity_poly.pdbx_strand_id
1 'polypeptide(L)'
;MNLFIHTLQYAGKELISFAMMFSIVFMSFICLFYLLFVSQLDECSSLLKTSQMLFEMSLMKFDAHELSGAAPFLGPFCFSLYIILVVFVCMSMFITIINDSFRRARENVNDKQEIFSYMLNKFQRWIGLKQTNEEERDALMRSEHFNPIERFPKKIDELIDAITRVRIIVLIIHAYCC
;
A
#
# COMPACT_ATOMS: atom_id res chain seq x y z
N MET A 1 -18.33 -5.54 -18.00
CA MET A 1 -18.50 -4.32 -17.18
C MET A 1 -18.88 -4.63 -15.71
N ASN A 2 -19.60 -5.72 -15.40
CA ASN A 2 -20.06 -5.99 -14.02
C ASN A 2 -19.03 -6.62 -13.05
N LEU A 3 -17.97 -7.30 -13.54
CA LEU A 3 -16.97 -7.91 -12.65
C LEU A 3 -16.23 -6.85 -11.83
N PHE A 4 -15.84 -5.74 -12.48
CA PHE A 4 -15.10 -4.64 -11.85
C PHE A 4 -15.95 -3.92 -10.78
N ILE A 5 -17.25 -3.76 -11.05
CA ILE A 5 -18.20 -3.16 -10.10
C ILE A 5 -18.41 -4.07 -8.90
N HIS A 6 -18.53 -5.40 -9.09
CA HIS A 6 -18.68 -6.35 -7.99
C HIS A 6 -17.42 -6.42 -7.10
N THR A 7 -16.22 -6.40 -7.69
CA THR A 7 -14.98 -6.34 -6.92
C THR A 7 -14.82 -5.01 -6.18
N LEU A 8 -15.22 -3.90 -6.80
CA LEU A 8 -15.16 -2.57 -6.19
C LEU A 8 -16.22 -2.37 -5.11
N GLN A 9 -17.38 -3.02 -5.20
CA GLN A 9 -18.38 -3.07 -4.13
C GLN A 9 -17.91 -3.90 -2.94
N TYR A 10 -17.25 -5.03 -3.19
CA TYR A 10 -16.72 -5.88 -2.12
C TYR A 10 -15.59 -5.17 -1.36
N ALA A 11 -14.64 -4.54 -2.07
CA ALA A 11 -13.61 -3.70 -1.46
C ALA A 11 -14.18 -2.40 -0.87
N GLY A 12 -15.24 -1.87 -1.48
CA GLY A 12 -15.92 -0.64 -1.08
C GLY A 12 -16.56 -0.71 0.30
N LYS A 13 -17.00 -1.90 0.74
CA LYS A 13 -17.58 -2.08 2.09
C LYS A 13 -16.55 -1.80 3.20
N GLU A 14 -15.32 -2.27 3.04
CA GLU A 14 -14.21 -1.98 3.97
C GLU A 14 -13.78 -0.50 3.85
N LEU A 15 -13.77 0.05 2.63
CA LEU A 15 -13.47 1.46 2.35
C LEU A 15 -14.45 2.41 3.08
N ILE A 16 -15.73 2.05 3.14
CA ILE A 16 -16.76 2.85 3.79
C ILE A 16 -16.59 2.89 5.31
N SER A 17 -16.23 1.76 5.93
CA SER A 17 -15.95 1.71 7.36
C SER A 17 -14.74 2.58 7.70
N PHE A 18 -13.70 2.52 6.86
CA PHE A 18 -12.55 3.42 6.99
C PHE A 18 -12.92 4.90 6.81
N ALA A 19 -13.69 5.22 5.77
CA ALA A 19 -14.11 6.60 5.48
C ALA A 19 -14.90 7.21 6.65
N MET A 20 -15.69 6.40 7.36
CA MET A 20 -16.41 6.84 8.55
C MET A 20 -15.45 7.21 9.70
N MET A 21 -14.45 6.37 9.99
CA MET A 21 -13.44 6.67 11.02
C MET A 21 -12.61 7.90 10.63
N PHE A 22 -12.20 7.99 9.36
CA PHE A 22 -11.49 9.14 8.81
C PHE A 22 -12.30 10.44 8.97
N SER A 23 -13.59 10.41 8.66
CA SER A 23 -14.45 11.60 8.73
C SER A 23 -14.54 12.17 10.15
N ILE A 24 -14.57 11.32 11.19
CA ILE A 24 -14.60 11.76 12.59
C ILE A 24 -13.32 12.49 12.96
N VAL A 25 -12.16 11.93 12.58
CA VAL A 25 -10.85 12.54 12.84
C VAL A 25 -10.71 13.84 12.05
N PHE A 26 -11.09 13.82 10.76
CA PHE A 26 -11.06 14.99 9.89
C PHE A 26 -11.94 16.13 10.44
N MET A 27 -13.15 15.82 10.88
CA MET A 27 -14.04 16.82 11.48
C MET A 27 -13.49 17.39 12.79
N SER A 28 -12.78 16.57 13.57
CA SER A 28 -12.09 17.04 14.79
C SER A 28 -11.01 18.06 14.45
N PHE A 29 -10.25 17.82 13.37
CA PHE A 29 -9.26 18.78 12.89
C PHE A 29 -9.90 20.03 12.28
N ILE A 30 -11.03 19.93 11.57
CA ILE A 30 -11.77 21.11 11.09
C ILE A 30 -12.14 22.00 12.27
N CYS A 31 -12.72 21.44 13.33
CA CYS A 31 -13.08 22.21 14.53
C CYS A 31 -11.85 22.81 15.23
N LEU A 32 -10.76 22.06 15.33
CA LEU A 32 -9.51 22.53 15.95
C LEU A 32 -8.90 23.71 15.17
N PHE A 33 -8.78 23.60 13.85
CA PHE A 33 -8.23 24.65 13.00
C PHE A 33 -9.14 25.87 12.96
N TYR A 34 -10.46 25.66 12.86
CA TYR A 34 -11.43 26.73 12.98
C TYR A 34 -11.20 27.52 14.27
N LEU A 35 -11.11 26.85 15.41
CA LEU A 35 -10.98 27.53 16.70
C LEU A 35 -9.61 28.22 16.90
N LEU A 36 -8.54 27.63 16.37
CA LEU A 36 -7.19 28.21 16.44
C LEU A 36 -6.99 29.42 15.52
N PHE A 37 -7.59 29.40 14.33
CA PHE A 37 -7.23 30.32 13.25
C PHE A 37 -8.38 31.21 12.77
N VAL A 38 -9.60 31.09 13.32
CA VAL A 38 -10.76 31.93 12.95
C VAL A 38 -10.49 33.43 13.04
N SER A 39 -9.64 33.86 13.98
CA SER A 39 -9.30 35.29 14.15
C SER A 39 -8.22 35.79 13.20
N GLN A 40 -7.45 34.89 12.56
CA GLN A 40 -6.22 35.23 11.84
C GLN A 40 -6.32 34.96 10.33
N LEU A 41 -7.14 33.98 9.91
CA LEU A 41 -7.34 33.61 8.50
C LEU A 41 -8.81 33.69 8.09
N ASP A 42 -9.11 34.35 6.97
CA ASP A 42 -10.46 34.39 6.38
C ASP A 42 -10.93 32.99 5.94
N GLU A 43 -10.00 32.14 5.55
CA GLU A 43 -10.25 30.74 5.22
C GLU A 43 -10.82 29.95 6.41
N CYS A 44 -10.56 30.42 7.63
CA CYS A 44 -11.13 29.88 8.87
C CYS A 44 -12.38 30.62 9.35
N SER A 45 -12.97 31.53 8.55
CA SER A 45 -14.16 32.31 8.92
C SER A 45 -15.43 31.44 9.05
N SER A 46 -15.50 30.33 8.32
CA SER A 46 -16.63 29.40 8.37
C SER A 46 -16.13 27.96 8.33
N LEU A 47 -16.87 27.02 8.95
CA LEU A 47 -16.50 25.60 8.93
C LEU A 47 -16.37 25.04 7.51
N LEU A 48 -17.20 25.50 6.56
CA LEU A 48 -17.11 25.11 5.14
C LEU A 48 -15.84 25.63 4.45
N LYS A 49 -15.44 26.88 4.74
CA LYS A 49 -14.16 27.41 4.22
C LYS A 49 -12.98 26.70 4.88
N THR A 50 -13.09 26.40 6.17
CA THR A 50 -12.05 25.69 6.93
C THR A 50 -11.88 24.28 6.40
N SER A 51 -12.96 23.58 6.08
CA SER A 51 -12.87 22.25 5.47
C SER A 51 -12.24 22.29 4.08
N GLN A 52 -12.54 23.31 3.27
CA GLN A 52 -11.88 23.53 1.98
C GLN A 52 -10.37 23.76 2.16
N MET A 53 -9.98 24.63 3.09
CA MET A 53 -8.58 24.87 3.44
C MET A 53 -7.87 23.58 3.86
N LEU A 54 -8.49 22.76 4.73
CA LEU A 54 -7.93 21.47 5.14
C LEU A 54 -7.80 20.48 3.96
N PHE A 55 -8.72 20.50 3.00
CA PHE A 55 -8.58 19.73 1.77
C PHE A 55 -7.41 20.21 0.90
N GLU A 56 -7.21 21.52 0.79
CA GLU A 56 -6.07 22.09 0.08
C GLU A 56 -4.75 21.77 0.79
N MET A 57 -4.72 21.74 2.12
CA MET A 57 -3.59 21.25 2.91
C MET A 57 -3.33 19.75 2.65
N SER A 58 -4.37 18.91 2.60
CA SER A 58 -4.24 17.48 2.29
C SER A 58 -3.67 17.22 0.91
N LEU A 59 -4.04 18.05 -0.07
CA LEU A 59 -3.50 18.01 -1.43
C LEU A 59 -2.11 18.66 -1.54
N MET A 60 -1.56 19.19 -0.43
CA MET A 60 -0.33 20.00 -0.40
C MET A 60 -0.34 21.21 -1.35
N LYS A 61 -1.53 21.76 -1.64
CA LYS A 61 -1.69 22.95 -2.48
C LYS A 61 -1.76 24.25 -1.68
N PHE A 62 -1.93 24.13 -0.36
CA PHE A 62 -2.02 25.23 0.57
C PHE A 62 -0.66 25.87 0.86
N ASP A 63 -0.60 27.21 0.96
CA ASP A 63 0.64 27.92 1.29
C ASP A 63 0.87 27.94 2.81
N ALA A 64 1.87 27.17 3.26
CA ALA A 64 2.25 27.11 4.67
C ALA A 64 2.70 28.47 5.24
N HIS A 65 3.07 29.43 4.38
CA HIS A 65 3.45 30.77 4.81
C HIS A 65 2.28 31.52 5.46
N GLU A 66 1.05 31.33 4.99
CA GLU A 66 -0.13 31.98 5.57
C GLU A 66 -0.38 31.53 7.01
N LEU A 67 -0.19 30.23 7.27
CA LEU A 67 -0.33 29.68 8.62
C LEU A 67 0.82 30.13 9.55
N SER A 68 2.03 30.24 9.01
CA SER A 68 3.18 30.78 9.76
C SER A 68 3.04 32.27 10.06
N GLY A 69 2.41 33.04 9.16
CA GLY A 69 2.10 34.45 9.37
C GLY A 69 1.04 34.67 10.45
N ALA A 70 0.04 33.78 10.53
CA ALA A 70 -1.00 33.82 11.57
C ALA A 70 -0.48 33.47 12.96
N ALA A 71 0.34 32.41 13.06
CA ALA A 71 0.97 32.00 14.31
C ALA A 71 2.36 31.40 14.04
N PRO A 72 3.47 32.09 14.40
CA PRO A 72 4.81 31.70 13.98
C PRO A 72 5.30 30.36 14.53
N PHE A 73 4.78 29.92 15.68
CA PHE A 73 5.13 28.63 16.28
C PHE A 73 4.02 27.59 16.11
N LEU A 74 2.79 27.97 16.45
CA LEU A 74 1.67 27.03 16.51
C LEU A 74 1.14 26.65 15.12
N GLY A 75 1.24 27.55 14.13
CA GLY A 75 0.86 27.27 12.74
C GLY A 75 1.64 26.10 12.14
N PRO A 76 2.98 26.20 12.01
CA PRO A 76 3.80 25.12 11.46
C PRO A 76 3.66 23.80 12.23
N PHE A 77 3.53 23.88 13.55
CA PHE A 77 3.33 22.69 14.39
C PHE A 77 2.00 22.00 14.10
N CYS A 78 0.89 22.73 14.08
CA CYS A 78 -0.43 22.19 13.77
C CYS A 78 -0.53 21.68 12.33
N PHE A 79 0.08 22.38 11.37
CA PHE A 79 0.16 21.95 9.97
C PHE A 79 0.93 20.63 9.82
N SER A 80 2.11 20.55 10.42
CA SER A 80 2.93 19.34 10.37
C SER A 80 2.22 18.17 11.05
N LEU A 81 1.61 18.40 12.22
CA LEU A 81 0.82 17.40 12.93
C LEU A 81 -0.36 16.91 12.08
N TYR A 82 -1.06 17.82 11.40
CA TYR A 82 -2.17 17.48 10.52
C TYR A 82 -1.71 16.63 9.34
N ILE A 83 -0.62 16.99 8.64
CA ILE A 83 -0.10 16.20 7.53
C ILE A 83 0.32 14.80 7.99
N ILE A 84 1.05 14.72 9.11
CA ILE A 84 1.52 13.43 9.65
C ILE A 84 0.33 12.57 10.11
N LEU A 85 -0.65 13.14 10.80
CA LEU A 85 -1.76 12.33 11.32
C LEU A 85 -2.83 12.01 10.29
N VAL A 86 -3.13 12.92 9.36
CA VAL A 86 -4.24 12.75 8.42
C VAL A 86 -3.75 12.20 7.09
N VAL A 87 -2.73 12.80 6.47
CA VAL A 87 -2.26 12.39 5.15
C VAL A 87 -1.52 11.05 5.23
N PHE A 88 -0.56 10.89 6.13
CA PHE A 88 0.19 9.62 6.23
C PHE A 88 -0.70 8.46 6.70
N VAL A 89 -1.55 8.65 7.71
CA VAL A 89 -2.46 7.58 8.16
C VAL A 89 -3.44 7.22 7.04
N CYS A 90 -4.02 8.22 6.36
CA CYS A 90 -4.96 7.96 5.28
C CYS A 90 -4.31 7.21 4.11
N MET A 91 -3.12 7.63 3.68
CA MET A 91 -2.36 6.93 2.65
C MET A 91 -1.97 5.51 3.08
N SER A 92 -1.49 5.33 4.32
CA SER A 92 -1.10 4.02 4.85
C SER A 92 -2.27 3.04 4.89
N MET A 93 -3.46 3.53 5.26
CA MET A 93 -4.68 2.74 5.32
C MET A 93 -5.20 2.41 3.92
N PHE A 94 -5.17 3.37 2.99
CA PHE A 94 -5.52 3.14 1.59
C PHE A 94 -4.63 2.08 0.92
N ILE A 95 -3.31 2.16 1.12
CA ILE A 95 -2.35 1.15 0.63
C ILE A 95 -2.67 -0.21 1.25
N THR A 96 -3.01 -0.25 2.54
CA THR A 96 -3.38 -1.49 3.23
C THR A 96 -4.63 -2.13 2.63
N ILE A 97 -5.70 -1.36 2.38
CA ILE A 97 -6.93 -1.89 1.77
C ILE A 97 -6.68 -2.37 0.34
N ILE A 98 -5.89 -1.64 -0.44
CA ILE A 98 -5.50 -2.05 -1.79
C ILE A 98 -4.74 -3.39 -1.71
N ASN A 99 -3.75 -3.49 -0.84
CA ASN A 99 -2.95 -4.70 -0.67
C ASN A 99 -3.81 -5.90 -0.24
N ASP A 100 -4.74 -5.68 0.70
CA ASP A 100 -5.70 -6.71 1.12
C ASP A 100 -6.63 -7.14 -0.04
N SER A 101 -7.12 -6.18 -0.82
CA SER A 101 -7.98 -6.45 -1.99
C SER A 101 -7.22 -7.24 -3.06
N PHE A 102 -5.96 -6.92 -3.31
CA PHE A 102 -5.09 -7.68 -4.22
C PHE A 102 -4.82 -9.09 -3.71
N ARG A 103 -4.55 -9.25 -2.41
CA ARG A 103 -4.37 -10.56 -1.77
C ARG A 103 -5.63 -11.42 -1.93
N ARG A 104 -6.81 -10.89 -1.57
CA ARG A 104 -8.09 -11.61 -1.73
C ARG A 104 -8.38 -11.96 -3.18
N ALA A 105 -8.10 -11.08 -4.14
CA ALA A 105 -8.29 -11.37 -5.55
C ALA A 105 -7.39 -12.52 -6.03
N ARG A 106 -6.15 -12.58 -5.54
CA ARG A 106 -5.20 -13.65 -5.85
C ARG A 106 -5.57 -14.98 -5.17
N GLU A 107 -6.01 -14.94 -3.92
CA GLU A 107 -6.53 -16.13 -3.20
C GLU A 107 -7.73 -16.75 -3.93
N ASN A 108 -8.69 -15.95 -4.40
CA ASN A 108 -9.84 -16.45 -5.16
C ASN A 108 -9.46 -17.11 -6.50
N VAL A 109 -8.35 -16.68 -7.12
CA VAL A 109 -7.81 -17.31 -8.34
C VAL A 109 -7.07 -18.59 -7.99
N ASN A 110 -6.30 -18.58 -6.89
CA ASN A 110 -5.54 -19.74 -6.43
C ASN A 110 -6.48 -20.85 -5.91
N ASP A 111 -7.51 -20.52 -5.13
CA ASP A 111 -8.53 -21.48 -4.68
C ASP A 111 -9.28 -22.11 -5.86
N LYS A 112 -9.63 -21.32 -6.89
CA LYS A 112 -10.26 -21.88 -8.09
C LYS A 112 -9.31 -22.79 -8.87
N GLN A 113 -8.03 -22.44 -8.97
CA GLN A 113 -7.03 -23.29 -9.62
C GLN A 113 -6.73 -24.55 -8.81
N GLU A 114 -6.62 -24.44 -7.49
CA GLU A 114 -6.43 -25.56 -6.58
C GLU A 114 -7.64 -26.48 -6.65
N ILE A 115 -8.87 -26.00 -6.45
CA ILE A 115 -10.10 -26.82 -6.54
C ILE A 115 -10.25 -27.46 -7.93
N PHE A 116 -9.95 -26.74 -9.02
CA PHE A 116 -9.98 -27.30 -10.37
C PHE A 116 -8.90 -28.37 -10.57
N SER A 117 -7.69 -28.18 -10.05
CA SER A 117 -6.62 -29.19 -10.07
C SER A 117 -6.96 -30.41 -9.20
N TYR A 118 -7.61 -30.22 -8.05
CA TYR A 118 -8.12 -31.32 -7.22
C TYR A 118 -9.25 -32.10 -7.92
N MET A 119 -10.18 -31.41 -8.60
CA MET A 119 -11.23 -32.06 -9.39
C MET A 119 -10.66 -32.77 -10.63
N LEU A 120 -9.69 -32.18 -11.32
CA LEU A 120 -8.99 -32.79 -12.46
C LEU A 120 -8.17 -34.00 -12.03
N ASN A 121 -7.42 -33.91 -10.93
CA ASN A 121 -6.66 -35.04 -10.41
C ASN A 121 -7.59 -36.19 -9.99
N LYS A 122 -8.75 -35.87 -9.40
CA LYS A 122 -9.76 -36.89 -9.08
C LYS A 122 -10.39 -37.51 -10.34
N PHE A 123 -10.61 -36.72 -11.39
CA PHE A 123 -11.11 -37.16 -12.69
C PHE A 123 -10.07 -38.02 -13.45
N GLN A 124 -8.80 -37.63 -13.42
CA GLN A 124 -7.67 -38.38 -13.99
C GLN A 124 -7.44 -39.71 -13.26
N ARG A 125 -7.62 -39.74 -11.94
CA ARG A 125 -7.58 -40.98 -11.15
C ARG A 125 -8.74 -41.91 -11.47
N TRP A 126 -9.89 -41.36 -11.88
CA TRP A 126 -11.03 -42.12 -12.38
C TRP A 126 -10.83 -42.61 -13.82
N ILE A 127 -10.03 -41.88 -14.61
CA ILE A 127 -9.66 -42.21 -15.99
C ILE A 127 -8.42 -43.13 -16.10
N GLY A 128 -7.80 -43.52 -14.97
CA GLY A 128 -6.79 -44.59 -14.95
C GLY A 128 -5.46 -44.25 -15.64
N LEU A 129 -5.14 -42.98 -15.84
CA LEU A 129 -3.83 -42.54 -16.32
C LEU A 129 -2.84 -42.50 -15.15
N LYS A 130 -2.11 -43.61 -14.99
CA LYS A 130 -0.87 -43.85 -14.23
C LYS A 130 -0.29 -42.67 -13.42
N GLN A 131 -0.41 -42.76 -12.09
CA GLN A 131 0.31 -41.95 -11.10
C GLN A 131 1.82 -42.18 -11.19
N THR A 132 2.62 -41.15 -11.45
CA THR A 132 4.05 -41.08 -11.08
C THR A 132 4.46 -39.60 -11.10
N ASN A 133 5.08 -39.13 -10.01
CA ASN A 133 5.65 -37.77 -9.78
C ASN A 133 4.71 -36.66 -9.24
N GLU A 134 3.72 -36.97 -8.39
CA GLU A 134 2.90 -35.93 -7.71
C GLU A 134 3.49 -35.47 -6.36
N GLU A 135 4.13 -36.35 -5.57
CA GLU A 135 4.72 -35.96 -4.28
C GLU A 135 5.87 -34.94 -4.40
N GLU A 136 6.61 -34.94 -5.51
CA GLU A 136 7.73 -34.02 -5.77
C GLU A 136 7.25 -32.65 -6.30
N ARG A 137 6.09 -32.60 -6.99
CA ARG A 137 5.49 -31.35 -7.51
C ARG A 137 4.70 -30.59 -6.43
N ASP A 138 4.07 -31.30 -5.50
CA ASP A 138 3.31 -30.68 -4.41
C ASP A 138 4.23 -30.04 -3.34
N ALA A 139 5.42 -30.58 -3.13
CA ALA A 139 6.48 -29.95 -2.32
C ALA A 139 7.01 -28.66 -2.97
N LEU A 140 7.09 -28.62 -4.31
CA LEU A 140 7.53 -27.45 -5.07
C LEU A 140 6.49 -26.32 -5.07
N MET A 141 5.19 -26.65 -5.17
CA MET A 141 4.11 -25.66 -5.18
C MET A 141 3.82 -25.02 -3.81
N ARG A 142 3.97 -25.77 -2.71
CA ARG A 142 3.80 -25.22 -1.34
C ARG A 142 4.87 -24.18 -0.99
N SER A 143 6.06 -24.25 -1.59
CA SER A 143 7.13 -23.27 -1.40
C SER A 143 6.87 -21.93 -2.11
N GLU A 144 6.01 -21.89 -3.14
CA GLU A 144 5.82 -20.68 -3.95
C GLU A 144 4.86 -19.68 -3.29
N HIS A 145 3.88 -20.18 -2.51
CA HIS A 145 2.84 -19.35 -1.90
C HIS A 145 3.29 -18.56 -0.66
N PHE A 146 4.36 -18.99 0.02
CA PHE A 146 4.91 -18.30 1.20
C PHE A 146 5.93 -17.18 0.84
N ASN A 147 6.36 -17.10 -0.43
CA ASN A 147 7.55 -16.32 -0.83
C ASN A 147 7.36 -15.22 -1.89
N PRO A 148 6.31 -14.38 -1.90
CA PRO A 148 6.35 -13.17 -2.73
C PRO A 148 7.30 -12.10 -2.15
N ILE A 149 7.55 -12.09 -0.83
CA ILE A 149 8.42 -11.10 -0.17
C ILE A 149 9.89 -11.56 -0.11
N GLU A 150 10.20 -12.86 -0.04
CA GLU A 150 11.59 -13.38 -0.08
C GLU A 150 12.18 -13.49 -1.51
N ARG A 151 11.38 -13.34 -2.57
CA ARG A 151 11.91 -13.40 -3.95
C ARG A 151 12.65 -12.12 -4.37
N PHE A 152 12.32 -11.00 -3.74
CA PHE A 152 13.01 -9.72 -3.95
C PHE A 152 14.45 -9.70 -3.39
N PRO A 153 14.74 -10.15 -2.15
CA PRO A 153 16.11 -10.18 -1.65
C PRO A 153 17.01 -11.11 -2.48
N LYS A 154 16.53 -12.28 -2.93
CA LYS A 154 17.37 -13.17 -3.76
C LYS A 154 17.87 -12.54 -5.06
N LYS A 155 17.04 -11.77 -5.77
CA LYS A 155 17.51 -11.06 -6.98
C LYS A 155 18.46 -9.91 -6.66
N ILE A 156 18.32 -9.29 -5.50
CA ILE A 156 19.24 -8.24 -5.03
C ILE A 156 20.58 -8.88 -4.64
N ASP A 157 20.57 -10.01 -3.94
CA ASP A 157 21.76 -10.77 -3.57
C ASP A 157 22.51 -11.29 -4.81
N GLU A 158 21.77 -11.79 -5.80
CA GLU A 158 22.33 -12.25 -7.08
C GLU A 158 22.97 -11.10 -7.88
N LEU A 159 22.38 -9.90 -7.81
CA LEU A 159 22.94 -8.69 -8.41
C LEU A 159 24.18 -8.19 -7.64
N ILE A 160 24.16 -8.24 -6.30
CA ILE A 160 25.31 -7.86 -5.45
C ILE A 160 26.49 -8.81 -5.68
N ASP A 161 26.23 -10.11 -5.82
CA ASP A 161 27.25 -11.13 -6.08
C ASP A 161 27.85 -10.98 -7.49
N ALA A 162 27.03 -10.64 -8.49
CA ALA A 162 27.50 -10.30 -9.83
C ALA A 162 28.36 -9.02 -9.83
N ILE A 163 27.94 -7.97 -9.12
CA ILE A 163 28.70 -6.70 -9.00
C ILE A 163 30.02 -6.94 -8.26
N THR A 164 30.03 -7.76 -7.21
CA THR A 164 31.23 -8.07 -6.42
C THR A 164 32.22 -8.89 -7.25
N ARG A 165 31.77 -9.87 -8.04
CA ARG A 165 32.62 -10.62 -8.96
C ARG A 165 33.28 -9.72 -10.01
N VAL A 166 32.52 -8.82 -10.64
CA VAL A 166 33.08 -7.89 -11.63
C VAL A 166 34.12 -6.97 -10.98
N ARG A 167 33.85 -6.48 -9.76
CA ARG A 167 34.77 -5.63 -9.01
C ARG A 167 36.07 -6.35 -8.63
N ILE A 168 36.01 -7.63 -8.28
CA ILE A 168 37.18 -8.46 -8.00
C ILE A 168 38.01 -8.73 -9.27
N ILE A 169 37.34 -9.03 -10.39
CA ILE A 169 38.02 -9.25 -11.68
C ILE A 169 38.76 -7.97 -12.13
N VAL A 170 38.14 -6.80 -11.99
CA VAL A 170 38.79 -5.51 -12.30
C VAL A 170 39.98 -5.25 -11.38
N LEU A 171 39.89 -5.56 -10.08
CA LEU A 171 41.01 -5.43 -9.15
C LEU A 171 42.16 -6.39 -9.45
N ILE A 172 41.85 -7.63 -9.86
CA ILE A 172 42.88 -8.62 -10.26
C ILE A 172 43.54 -8.18 -11.57
N ILE A 173 42.78 -7.74 -12.57
CA ILE A 173 43.34 -7.21 -13.83
C ILE A 173 44.23 -6.00 -13.54
N HIS A 174 43.82 -5.10 -12.64
CA HIS A 174 44.63 -3.94 -12.26
C HIS A 174 45.90 -4.31 -11.47
N ALA A 175 45.88 -5.37 -10.66
CA ALA A 175 47.04 -5.85 -9.90
C ALA A 175 48.06 -6.65 -10.73
N TYR A 176 47.64 -7.25 -11.85
CA TYR A 176 48.52 -7.98 -12.77
C TYR A 176 48.96 -7.14 -14.00
N CYS A 177 48.43 -5.93 -14.16
CA CYS A 177 48.78 -4.98 -15.22
C CYS A 177 49.73 -3.86 -14.73
N CYS A 178 50.32 -4.02 -13.55
CA CYS A 178 51.37 -3.16 -12.99
C CYS A 178 52.58 -4.05 -12.66
#